data_AF-A0A519XSN2-F1
#
_entry.id   AF-A0A519XSN2-F1
#
_cell.length_a   1.000
_cell.length_b   1.000
_cell.length_c   1.000
_cell.angle_alpha   90.00
_cell.angle_beta   90.00
_cell.angle_gamma   90.00
#
_symmetry.space_group_name_H-M   'P 1'
#
loop_
_entity.id
_entity.type
_entity.pdbx_description
1 polymer ?
#
loop_
_entity_poly.entity_id
_entity_poly.type
_entity_poly.pdbx_seq_one_letter_code
_entity_poly.pdbx_strand_id
1 'polypeptide(L)'
;MEVKGIEITSCYIGPEISPEHFIPEHIFMFLAKGDVSGYDGDKKYTLKSGEYCLVRKNHLARYTKQEDNGGFEKVVVVFDEEFLKKFQQKHDIKRNGSVDKGAFYELTRTEMIPNFVSSLMPYYNG
;
A
#
# COMPACT_ATOMS: atom_id res chain seq x y z
N MET A 1 -34.83 17.49 33.56
CA MET A 1 -34.92 16.11 33.04
C MET A 1 -33.68 15.89 32.20
N GLU A 2 -32.73 15.12 32.71
CA GLU A 2 -31.45 14.86 32.05
C GLU A 2 -31.63 13.66 31.11
N VAL A 3 -31.42 13.88 29.81
CA VAL A 3 -31.51 12.80 28.82
C VAL A 3 -30.23 11.98 28.93
N LYS A 4 -30.31 10.84 29.62
CA LYS A 4 -29.23 9.86 29.66
C LYS A 4 -28.99 9.34 28.24
N GLY A 5 -27.89 9.72 27.63
CA GLY A 5 -27.44 9.18 26.35
C GLY A 5 -27.26 7.67 26.47
N ILE A 6 -27.76 6.93 25.48
CA ILE A 6 -27.53 5.48 25.40
C ILE A 6 -26.07 5.31 24.96
N GLU A 7 -25.21 4.85 25.87
CA GLU A 7 -23.86 4.41 25.52
C GLU A 7 -23.97 3.17 24.63
N ILE A 8 -23.69 3.34 23.33
CA ILE A 8 -23.58 2.21 22.40
C ILE A 8 -22.20 1.60 22.58
N THR A 9 -22.10 0.54 23.38
CA THR A 9 -20.88 -0.27 23.47
C THR A 9 -20.84 -1.23 22.28
N SER A 10 -19.95 -0.98 21.30
CA SER A 10 -19.73 -1.93 20.21
C SER A 10 -18.99 -3.16 20.76
N CYS A 11 -19.71 -4.23 21.06
CA CYS A 11 -19.11 -5.53 21.41
C CYS A 11 -18.84 -6.31 20.12
N TYR A 12 -17.59 -6.34 19.68
CA TYR A 12 -17.17 -7.21 18.57
C TYR A 12 -16.57 -8.50 19.14
N ILE A 13 -17.27 -9.62 18.93
CA ILE A 13 -16.80 -10.97 19.30
C ILE A 13 -16.43 -11.67 18.00
N GLY A 14 -15.15 -11.60 17.62
CA GLY A 14 -14.61 -12.16 16.39
C GLY A 14 -13.15 -11.72 16.15
N PRO A 15 -12.46 -12.25 15.13
CA PRO A 15 -11.15 -11.75 14.74
C PRO A 15 -11.27 -10.30 14.25
N GLU A 16 -10.45 -9.38 14.75
CA GLU A 16 -10.49 -7.94 14.45
C GLU A 16 -10.93 -7.66 12.99
N ILE A 17 -12.00 -6.88 12.80
CA ILE A 17 -12.39 -6.44 11.45
C ILE A 17 -11.25 -5.54 10.98
N SER A 18 -10.33 -6.10 10.20
CA SER A 18 -9.26 -5.33 9.59
C SER A 18 -9.90 -4.22 8.75
N PRO A 19 -9.61 -2.95 9.04
CA PRO A 19 -10.31 -1.84 8.45
C PRO A 19 -10.11 -1.84 6.94
N GLU A 20 -11.20 -1.70 6.20
CA GLU A 20 -11.14 -1.44 4.77
C GLU A 20 -10.63 -0.01 4.58
N HIS A 21 -9.58 0.16 3.78
CA HIS A 21 -8.98 1.45 3.52
C HIS A 21 -9.26 1.87 2.08
N PHE A 22 -9.86 3.04 1.92
CA PHE A 22 -9.87 3.73 0.64
C PHE A 22 -8.47 4.27 0.37
N ILE A 23 -7.85 3.87 -0.73
CA ILE A 23 -6.49 4.27 -1.10
C ILE A 23 -6.55 5.69 -1.72
N PRO A 24 -6.06 6.72 -1.02
CA PRO A 24 -6.25 8.10 -1.44
C PRO A 24 -5.25 8.53 -2.52
N GLU A 25 -4.09 7.89 -2.62
CA GLU A 25 -3.03 8.23 -3.58
C GLU A 25 -2.33 6.97 -4.11
N HIS A 26 -1.63 7.11 -5.24
CA HIS A 26 -0.80 6.03 -5.77
C HIS A 26 0.43 5.83 -4.89
N ILE A 27 0.77 4.58 -4.59
CA ILE A 27 1.85 4.25 -3.67
C ILE A 27 2.75 3.19 -4.29
N PHE A 28 4.06 3.39 -4.21
CA PHE A 28 5.02 2.29 -4.32
C PHE A 28 5.33 1.76 -2.93
N MET A 29 5.33 0.44 -2.77
CA MET A 29 5.68 -0.24 -1.53
C MET A 29 6.74 -1.31 -1.81
N PHE A 30 7.84 -1.25 -1.08
CA PHE A 30 8.85 -2.30 -0.98
C PHE A 30 8.81 -2.90 0.42
N LEU A 31 8.70 -4.22 0.53
CA LEU A 31 8.65 -4.93 1.81
C LEU A 31 10.03 -5.48 2.12
N ALA A 32 10.76 -4.86 3.04
CA ALA A 32 12.10 -5.33 3.43
C ALA A 32 12.04 -6.55 4.35
N LYS A 33 11.04 -6.59 5.23
CA LYS A 33 10.85 -7.68 6.20
C LYS A 33 9.37 -7.89 6.54
N GLY A 34 8.95 -9.15 6.64
CA GLY A 34 7.59 -9.56 6.95
C GLY A 34 6.79 -9.93 5.71
N ASP A 35 5.50 -10.14 5.90
CA ASP A 35 4.54 -10.49 4.85
C ASP A 35 3.34 -9.52 4.87
N VAL A 36 2.81 -9.21 3.69
CA VAL A 36 1.56 -8.46 3.53
C VAL A 36 0.59 -9.28 2.69
N SER A 37 -0.63 -9.45 3.19
CA SER A 37 -1.75 -9.99 2.41
C SER A 37 -2.74 -8.87 2.11
N GLY A 38 -3.02 -8.62 0.84
CA GLY A 38 -4.00 -7.63 0.36
C GLY A 38 -5.26 -8.30 -0.19
N TYR A 39 -6.41 -7.64 -0.08
CA TYR A 39 -7.65 -8.03 -0.72
C TYR A 39 -8.41 -6.78 -1.18
N ASP A 40 -8.80 -6.73 -2.46
CA ASP A 40 -9.44 -5.54 -3.06
C ASP A 40 -10.93 -5.74 -3.40
N GLY A 41 -11.54 -6.82 -2.90
CA GLY A 41 -12.91 -7.19 -3.20
C GLY A 41 -13.06 -8.19 -4.36
N ASP A 42 -12.03 -8.37 -5.18
CA ASP A 42 -12.00 -9.36 -6.27
C ASP A 42 -10.90 -10.39 -6.05
N LYS A 43 -9.67 -9.94 -5.76
CA LYS A 43 -8.47 -10.78 -5.70
C LYS A 43 -7.71 -10.62 -4.40
N LYS A 44 -7.07 -11.72 -4.00
CA LYS A 44 -6.08 -11.73 -2.92
C LYS A 44 -4.68 -11.54 -3.52
N TYR A 45 -3.89 -10.77 -2.81
CA TYR A 45 -2.51 -10.44 -3.15
C TYR A 45 -1.62 -10.82 -1.98
N THR A 46 -0.42 -11.30 -2.25
CA THR A 46 0.59 -11.56 -1.23
C THR A 46 1.88 -10.89 -1.65
N LEU A 47 2.48 -10.14 -0.72
CA LEU A 47 3.78 -9.53 -0.87
C LEU A 47 4.68 -10.09 0.23
N LYS A 48 5.83 -10.62 -0.17
CA LYS A 48 6.84 -11.22 0.71
C LYS A 48 8.04 -10.27 0.90
N SER A 49 8.85 -10.53 1.92
CA SER A 49 10.15 -9.86 2.09
C SER A 49 10.97 -9.87 0.79
N GLY A 50 11.53 -8.72 0.43
CA GLY A 50 12.26 -8.48 -0.81
C GLY A 50 11.39 -8.10 -2.01
N GLU A 51 10.06 -8.21 -1.91
CA GLU A 51 9.15 -7.89 -3.00
C GLU A 51 8.60 -6.46 -2.94
N TYR A 52 8.03 -6.01 -4.06
CA TYR A 52 7.44 -4.70 -4.19
C TYR A 52 6.25 -4.66 -5.14
N CYS A 53 5.38 -3.68 -4.94
CA CYS A 53 4.21 -3.45 -5.78
C CYS A 53 3.84 -1.97 -5.86
N LEU A 54 2.98 -1.62 -6.83
CA LEU A 54 2.22 -0.38 -6.81
C LEU A 54 0.83 -0.64 -6.21
N VAL A 55 0.37 0.27 -5.36
CA VAL A 55 -0.99 0.31 -4.82
C VAL A 55 -1.69 1.51 -5.43
N ARG A 56 -2.88 1.31 -5.98
CA ARG A 56 -3.51 2.29 -6.87
C ARG A 56 -4.57 3.12 -6.15
N LYS A 57 -4.53 4.43 -6.38
CA LYS A 57 -5.56 5.40 -5.96
C LYS A 57 -6.97 4.93 -6.36
N ASN A 58 -7.97 5.36 -5.60
CA ASN A 58 -9.40 5.13 -5.86
C ASN A 58 -9.83 3.65 -5.81
N HIS A 59 -9.16 2.85 -5.00
CA HIS A 59 -9.58 1.48 -4.72
C HIS A 59 -9.84 1.31 -3.22
N LEU A 60 -10.83 0.48 -2.89
CA LEU A 60 -11.03 -0.02 -1.54
C LEU A 60 -10.20 -1.30 -1.40
N ALA A 61 -9.37 -1.38 -0.37
CA ALA A 61 -8.59 -2.56 -0.10
C ALA A 61 -8.45 -2.80 1.40
N ARG A 62 -8.40 -4.08 1.77
CA ARG A 62 -8.02 -4.55 3.09
C ARG A 62 -6.62 -5.12 3.02
N TYR A 63 -5.80 -4.88 4.03
CA TYR A 63 -4.50 -5.54 4.13
C TYR A 63 -4.24 -6.04 5.56
N THR A 64 -3.51 -7.15 5.64
CA THR A 64 -3.02 -7.72 6.88
C THR A 64 -1.51 -7.78 6.79
N LYS A 65 -0.83 -7.26 7.82
CA LYS A 65 0.62 -7.39 7.99
C LYS A 65 0.92 -8.57 8.92
N GLN A 66 1.96 -9.31 8.60
CA GLN A 66 2.49 -10.37 9.45
C GLN A 66 3.99 -10.12 9.62
N GLU A 67 4.42 -10.14 10.88
CA GLU A 67 5.83 -10.00 11.22
C GLU A 67 6.59 -11.29 10.89
N ASP A 68 7.83 -11.13 10.46
CA ASP A 68 8.79 -12.22 10.32
C ASP A 68 9.82 -12.09 11.46
N ASN A 69 9.91 -13.10 12.33
CA ASN A 69 10.80 -13.10 13.50
C ASN A 69 10.72 -11.79 14.32
N GLY A 70 9.51 -11.30 14.56
CA GLY A 70 9.23 -10.07 15.34
C GLY A 70 9.57 -8.76 14.63
N GLY A 71 9.78 -8.77 13.32
CA GLY A 71 10.03 -7.56 12.53
C GLY A 71 9.10 -7.39 11.34
N PHE A 72 8.72 -6.15 11.08
CA PHE A 72 8.00 -5.74 9.87
C PHE A 72 8.57 -4.42 9.38
N GLU A 73 9.21 -4.42 8.22
CA GLU A 73 9.94 -3.27 7.68
C GLU A 73 9.53 -3.06 6.23
N LYS A 74 9.17 -1.81 5.89
CA LYS A 74 8.77 -1.44 4.54
C LYS A 74 9.25 -0.04 4.18
N VAL A 75 9.49 0.17 2.89
CA VAL A 75 9.72 1.49 2.31
C VAL A 75 8.51 1.85 1.46
N VAL A 76 7.99 3.06 1.64
CA VAL A 76 6.80 3.55 0.96
C VAL A 76 7.13 4.88 0.31
N VAL A 77 6.82 4.98 -0.99
CA VAL A 77 6.86 6.25 -1.73
C VAL A 77 5.45 6.57 -2.18
N VAL A 78 4.97 7.75 -1.78
CA VAL A 78 3.64 8.24 -2.20
C VAL A 78 3.82 9.08 -3.44
N PHE A 79 3.05 8.78 -4.48
CA PHE A 79 2.97 9.57 -5.70
C PHE A 79 1.65 10.32 -5.68
N ASP A 80 1.67 11.54 -5.15
CA ASP A 80 0.49 12.40 -5.20
C ASP A 80 0.18 12.86 -6.63
N GLU A 81 -1.05 13.34 -6.80
CA GLU A 81 -1.57 13.75 -8.10
C GLU A 81 -0.81 14.93 -8.72
N GLU A 82 -0.32 15.86 -7.90
CA GLU A 82 0.43 17.03 -8.39
C GLU A 82 1.78 16.58 -8.97
N PHE A 83 2.51 15.74 -8.25
CA PHE A 83 3.75 15.13 -8.67
C PHE A 83 3.56 14.34 -9.96
N LEU A 84 2.55 13.46 -10.03
CA LEU A 84 2.30 12.63 -11.21
C LEU A 84 1.97 13.47 -12.45
N LYS A 85 1.17 14.54 -12.29
CA LYS A 85 0.87 15.47 -13.40
C LYS A 85 2.13 16.17 -13.89
N LYS A 86 2.96 16.70 -12.99
CA LYS A 86 4.23 17.35 -13.35
C LYS A 86 5.19 16.36 -14.01
N PHE A 87 5.28 15.14 -13.50
CA PHE A 87 6.12 14.09 -14.04
C PHE A 87 5.68 13.70 -15.46
N GLN A 88 4.37 13.51 -15.68
CA GLN A 88 3.80 13.21 -17.00
C GLN A 88 4.15 14.30 -18.02
N GLN A 89 3.96 15.57 -17.65
CA GLN A 89 4.25 16.72 -18.52
C GLN A 89 5.74 16.82 -18.86
N LYS A 90 6.61 16.67 -17.86
CA LYS A 90 8.06 16.76 -18.02
C LYS A 90 8.62 15.70 -18.99
N HIS A 91 8.02 14.52 -19.01
CA HIS A 91 8.52 13.36 -19.76
C HIS A 91 7.68 13.02 -21.01
N ASP A 92 6.73 13.88 -21.41
CA ASP A 92 5.78 13.66 -22.52
C ASP A 92 5.15 12.25 -22.51
N ILE A 93 4.75 11.79 -21.31
CA ILE A 93 4.18 10.44 -21.15
C ILE A 93 2.74 10.45 -21.69
N LYS A 94 2.54 9.71 -22.79
CA LYS A 94 1.23 9.47 -23.40
C LYS A 94 0.64 8.19 -22.84
N ARG A 95 -0.59 8.26 -22.35
CA ARG A 95 -1.32 7.08 -21.91
C ARG A 95 -1.68 6.23 -23.12
N ASN A 96 -1.15 5.01 -23.16
CA ASN A 96 -1.48 4.01 -24.17
C ASN A 96 -2.10 2.79 -23.48
N GLY A 97 -3.14 2.20 -24.10
CA GLY A 97 -3.73 0.94 -23.64
C GLY A 97 -4.82 1.03 -22.57
N SER A 98 -5.26 -0.13 -22.10
CA SER A 98 -6.27 -0.30 -21.05
C SER A 98 -5.64 -0.13 -19.66
N VAL A 99 -6.44 0.32 -18.70
CA VAL A 99 -6.03 0.37 -17.30
C VAL A 99 -6.18 -1.02 -16.73
N ASP A 100 -5.15 -1.53 -16.05
CA ASP A 100 -5.22 -2.81 -15.34
C ASP A 100 -6.36 -2.79 -14.31
N LYS A 101 -6.80 -3.97 -13.86
CA LYS A 101 -7.82 -4.09 -12.82
C LYS A 101 -7.18 -4.37 -11.45
N GLY A 102 -7.84 -3.91 -10.39
CA GLY A 102 -7.50 -4.24 -9.00
C GLY A 102 -6.61 -3.23 -8.25
N ALA A 103 -6.58 -3.29 -6.93
CA ALA A 103 -5.89 -2.27 -6.13
C ALA A 103 -4.36 -2.41 -6.17
N PHE A 104 -3.86 -3.63 -6.33
CA PHE A 104 -2.43 -3.96 -6.29
C PHE A 104 -1.94 -4.32 -7.69
N TYR A 105 -0.89 -3.65 -8.13
CA TYR A 105 -0.23 -3.87 -9.40
C TYR A 105 1.18 -4.42 -9.16
N GLU A 106 1.38 -5.67 -9.57
CA GLU A 106 2.68 -6.34 -9.47
C GLU A 106 3.64 -5.77 -10.51
N LEU A 107 4.81 -5.36 -10.05
CA LEU A 107 5.86 -4.85 -10.93
C LEU A 107 6.75 -5.99 -11.38
N THR A 108 7.26 -5.90 -12.61
CA THR A 108 8.28 -6.82 -13.11
C THR A 108 9.47 -6.82 -12.16
N ARG A 109 9.86 -8.01 -11.69
CA ARG A 109 10.99 -8.17 -10.77
C ARG A 109 12.32 -7.86 -11.47
N THR A 110 13.10 -7.02 -10.83
CA THR A 110 14.42 -6.54 -11.22
C THR A 110 15.23 -6.14 -9.98
N GLU A 111 16.54 -6.34 -10.04
CA GLU A 111 17.50 -5.92 -9.00
C GLU A 111 17.64 -4.40 -8.88
N MET A 112 17.20 -3.64 -9.88
CA MET A 112 17.33 -2.17 -9.87
C MET A 112 16.51 -1.54 -8.73
N ILE A 113 15.34 -2.10 -8.42
CA ILE A 113 14.45 -1.55 -7.41
C ILE A 113 15.00 -1.78 -5.99
N PRO A 114 15.37 -3.01 -5.57
CA PRO A 114 16.02 -3.24 -4.29
C PRO A 114 17.31 -2.43 -4.10
N ASN A 115 18.10 -2.27 -5.17
CA ASN A 115 19.31 -1.45 -5.14
C ASN A 115 18.99 0.04 -4.94
N PHE A 116 17.97 0.56 -5.63
CA PHE A 116 17.50 1.92 -5.43
C PHE A 116 17.01 2.14 -3.99
N VAL A 117 16.19 1.23 -3.45
CA VAL A 117 15.70 1.32 -2.07
C VAL A 117 16.86 1.29 -1.07
N SER A 118 17.83 0.40 -1.26
CA SER A 118 19.05 0.35 -0.43
C SER A 118 19.85 1.66 -0.48
N SER A 119 19.91 2.32 -1.65
CA SER A 119 20.57 3.61 -1.80
C SER A 119 19.90 4.75 -1.02
N LEU A 120 18.63 4.57 -0.61
CA LEU A 120 17.91 5.54 0.22
C LEU A 120 18.23 5.39 1.72
N MET A 121 18.74 4.23 2.16
CA MET A 121 18.99 3.95 3.58
C MET A 121 19.85 5.02 4.30
N PRO A 122 20.94 5.55 3.70
CA PRO A 122 21.74 6.60 4.35
C PRO A 122 20.94 7.87 4.68
N TYR A 123 19.87 8.17 3.93
CA TYR A 123 19.04 9.36 4.15
C TYR A 123 18.03 9.18 5.29
N TYR A 124 17.78 7.95 5.74
CA TYR A 124 16.89 7.65 6.88
C TYR A 124 17.64 7.61 8.23
N ASN A 125 18.97 7.47 8.20
CA ASN A 125 19.83 7.37 9.38
C ASN A 125 20.53 8.71 9.73
N GLY A 126 20.04 9.82 9.18
CA GLY A 126 20.60 11.17 9.36
C GLY A 126 20.26 11.81 10.69
#